data_AF-A0A5B0P668-F1
#
_entry.id   AF-A0A5B0P668-F1
#
_cell.length_a   1.000
_cell.length_b   1.000
_cell.length_c   1.000
_cell.angle_alpha   90.00
_cell.angle_beta   90.00
_cell.angle_gamma   90.00
#
_symmetry.space_group_name_H-M   'P 1'
#
loop_
_entity.id
_entity.type
_entity.pdbx_description
1 polymer ?
#
loop_
_entity_poly.entity_id
_entity_poly.type
_entity_poly.pdbx_seq_one_letter_code
_entity_poly.pdbx_strand_id
1 'polypeptide(L)'
;MSTDDEKYLEEKKREIEEGFPTCRCSNCFPDEANTNFMKTCVELTLDNFSDAVLNPAILPIAATVPFDSIPRKRRPARKDLSHVLLQFSESLLKEFEKFFWVQFPEAATFSPKDLFNFEQAKDIARHIPEIKEPDDILDDIGGGSVLKDNKSFCTIMWLNFVRVMHSTATSLMKETNRTNVEIEKKKKRQESRARANTKLMNKFTRSKLD
;
A
#
# COMPACT_ATOMS: atom_id res chain seq x y z
N MET A 1 -4.27 -18.86 27.91
CA MET A 1 -4.04 -19.37 29.29
C MET A 1 -5.04 -20.46 29.53
N SER A 2 -4.64 -21.57 30.15
CA SER A 2 -5.57 -22.65 30.47
C SER A 2 -6.34 -22.29 31.74
N THR A 3 -7.63 -22.59 31.81
CA THR A 3 -8.42 -22.45 33.04
C THR A 3 -7.98 -23.42 34.13
N ASP A 4 -7.20 -24.43 33.74
CA ASP A 4 -6.70 -25.48 34.62
C ASP A 4 -5.28 -25.20 35.13
N ASP A 5 -4.68 -24.07 34.72
CA ASP A 5 -3.36 -23.67 35.19
C ASP A 5 -3.42 -23.33 36.69
N GLU A 6 -2.53 -23.92 37.50
CA GLU A 6 -2.50 -23.74 38.95
C GLU A 6 -2.39 -22.26 39.36
N LYS A 7 -1.57 -21.49 38.63
CA LYS A 7 -1.43 -20.04 38.80
C LYS A 7 -2.71 -19.25 38.52
N TYR A 8 -3.52 -19.70 37.56
CA TYR A 8 -4.79 -19.06 37.24
C TYR A 8 -5.81 -19.29 38.36
N LEU A 9 -5.81 -20.49 38.96
CA LEU A 9 -6.67 -20.81 40.11
C LEU A 9 -6.25 -20.03 41.38
N GLU A 10 -4.94 -19.88 41.61
CA GLU A 10 -4.40 -19.07 42.70
C GLU A 10 -4.82 -17.60 42.57
N GLU A 11 -4.66 -17.01 41.38
CA GLU A 11 -5.05 -15.62 41.14
C GLU A 11 -6.55 -15.42 41.32
N LYS A 12 -7.37 -16.36 40.82
CA LYS A 12 -8.83 -16.31 40.98
C LYS A 12 -9.25 -16.40 42.45
N LYS A 13 -8.55 -17.19 43.28
CA LYS A 13 -8.81 -17.25 44.73
C LYS A 13 -8.45 -15.94 45.41
N ARG A 14 -7.28 -15.37 45.07
CA ARG A 14 -6.83 -14.07 45.57
C ARG A 14 -7.84 -12.96 45.26
N GLU A 15 -8.32 -12.90 44.01
CA GLU A 15 -9.36 -11.95 43.59
C GLU A 15 -10.63 -12.05 44.46
N ILE A 16 -11.06 -13.27 44.80
CA ILE A 16 -12.23 -13.51 45.66
C ILE A 16 -11.96 -13.09 47.11
N GLU A 17 -10.79 -13.43 47.65
CA GLU A 17 -10.40 -13.11 49.04
C GLU A 17 -10.24 -11.60 49.26
N GLU A 18 -9.66 -10.90 48.30
CA GLU A 18 -9.48 -9.44 48.34
C GLU A 18 -10.75 -8.67 47.90
N GLY A 19 -11.81 -9.37 47.48
CA GLY A 19 -13.11 -8.79 47.14
C GLY A 19 -13.12 -8.02 45.81
N PHE A 20 -12.28 -8.42 44.85
CA PHE A 20 -12.28 -7.81 43.52
C PHE A 20 -13.59 -8.09 42.77
N PRO A 21 -14.01 -7.16 41.91
CA PRO A 21 -15.10 -7.42 40.97
C PRO A 21 -14.73 -8.56 40.02
N THR A 22 -15.73 -9.33 39.61
CA THR A 22 -15.54 -10.45 38.68
C THR A 22 -14.87 -9.98 37.39
N CYS A 23 -13.72 -10.59 37.06
CA CYS A 23 -12.96 -10.26 35.86
C CYS A 23 -13.77 -10.53 34.59
N ARG A 24 -13.91 -9.53 33.71
CA ARG A 24 -14.64 -9.61 32.43
C ARG A 24 -13.72 -9.63 31.20
N CYS A 25 -12.45 -10.01 31.37
CA CYS A 25 -11.53 -10.07 30.24
C CYS A 25 -11.90 -11.22 29.29
N SER A 26 -11.34 -11.21 28.09
CA SER A 26 -11.59 -12.22 27.06
C SER A 26 -11.21 -13.65 27.46
N ASN A 27 -10.33 -13.82 28.46
CA ASN A 27 -9.97 -15.15 28.98
C ASN A 27 -11.00 -15.67 30.00
N CYS A 28 -11.58 -14.78 30.80
CA CYS A 28 -12.56 -15.14 31.84
C CYS A 28 -13.99 -15.23 31.29
N PHE A 29 -14.31 -14.43 30.26
CA PHE A 29 -15.61 -14.41 29.58
C PHE A 29 -15.44 -14.47 28.06
N PRO A 30 -14.98 -15.61 27.52
CA PRO A 30 -14.66 -15.75 26.09
C PRO A 30 -15.89 -15.59 25.19
N ASP A 31 -17.06 -16.07 25.61
CA ASP A 31 -18.28 -15.97 24.81
C ASP A 31 -18.75 -14.53 24.68
N GLU A 32 -18.76 -13.76 25.77
CA GLU A 32 -19.15 -12.36 25.77
C GLU A 32 -18.17 -11.50 24.94
N ALA A 33 -16.87 -11.77 25.06
CA ALA A 33 -15.84 -11.11 24.26
C ALA A 33 -16.00 -11.42 22.77
N ASN A 34 -16.17 -12.68 22.39
CA ASN A 34 -16.22 -13.09 20.98
C ASN A 34 -17.55 -12.71 20.30
N THR A 35 -18.67 -12.71 21.04
CA THR A 35 -20.00 -12.51 20.43
C THR A 35 -20.51 -11.09 20.56
N ASN A 36 -20.35 -10.44 21.73
CA ASN A 36 -20.91 -9.12 21.98
C ASN A 36 -19.88 -8.04 21.67
N PHE A 37 -18.70 -8.11 22.29
CA PHE A 37 -17.68 -7.07 22.13
C PHE A 37 -17.21 -6.96 20.67
N MET A 38 -16.94 -8.08 19.98
CA MET A 38 -16.51 -8.02 18.56
C MET A 38 -17.55 -7.39 17.61
N LYS A 39 -18.84 -7.42 17.97
CA LYS A 39 -19.91 -6.82 17.16
C LYS A 39 -20.18 -5.36 17.51
N THR A 40 -19.88 -4.92 18.73
CA THR A 40 -20.16 -3.55 19.20
C THR A 40 -18.92 -2.67 19.21
N CYS A 41 -17.72 -3.23 19.23
CA CYS A 41 -16.45 -2.50 19.34
C CYS A 41 -16.23 -1.46 18.22
N VAL A 42 -16.88 -1.64 17.07
CA VAL A 42 -16.88 -0.67 15.95
C VAL A 42 -17.44 0.69 16.34
N GLU A 43 -18.40 0.71 17.26
CA GLU A 43 -19.10 1.91 17.71
C GLU A 43 -18.45 2.54 18.95
N LEU A 44 -17.32 1.97 19.41
CA LEU A 44 -16.57 2.53 20.54
C LEU A 44 -15.89 3.83 20.15
N THR A 45 -16.13 4.85 20.97
CA THR A 45 -15.45 6.14 20.96
C THR A 45 -14.80 6.35 22.32
N LEU A 46 -13.87 7.29 22.43
CA LEU A 46 -13.24 7.62 23.72
C LEU A 46 -14.27 8.02 24.78
N ASP A 47 -15.36 8.64 24.36
CA ASP A 47 -16.40 9.16 25.25
C ASP A 47 -17.36 8.06 25.75
N ASN A 48 -17.57 7.00 24.97
CA ASN A 48 -18.49 5.91 25.35
C ASN A 48 -17.78 4.64 25.84
N PHE A 49 -16.44 4.60 25.80
CA PHE A 49 -15.67 3.40 26.09
C PHE A 49 -15.90 2.86 27.50
N SER A 50 -15.80 3.72 28.52
CA SER A 50 -15.96 3.30 29.92
C SER A 50 -17.34 2.71 30.18
N ASP A 51 -18.39 3.33 29.65
CA ASP A 51 -19.77 2.87 29.82
C ASP A 51 -20.04 1.58 29.05
N ALA A 52 -19.52 1.47 27.82
CA ALA A 52 -19.69 0.30 26.97
C ALA A 52 -18.93 -0.93 27.48
N VAL A 53 -17.79 -0.75 28.16
CA VAL A 53 -17.05 -1.85 28.80
C VAL A 53 -17.86 -2.43 29.97
N LEU A 54 -18.58 -1.59 30.71
CA LEU A 54 -19.40 -2.03 31.85
C LEU A 54 -20.77 -2.55 31.41
N ASN A 55 -21.33 -1.97 30.35
CA ASN A 55 -22.62 -2.33 29.78
C ASN A 55 -22.57 -2.31 28.24
N PRO A 56 -22.17 -3.44 27.62
CA PRO A 56 -22.05 -3.54 26.17
C PRO A 56 -23.37 -3.33 25.41
N ALA A 57 -24.51 -3.51 26.09
CA ALA A 57 -25.85 -3.36 25.50
C ALA A 57 -26.23 -1.91 25.20
N ILE A 58 -25.44 -0.93 25.67
CA ILE A 58 -25.62 0.49 25.33
C ILE A 58 -25.27 0.73 23.86
N LEU A 59 -24.36 -0.07 23.30
CA LEU A 59 -23.94 0.06 21.92
C LEU A 59 -24.86 -0.74 20.99
N PRO A 60 -25.25 -0.16 19.85
CA PRO A 60 -25.98 -0.90 18.85
C PRO A 60 -25.11 -2.03 18.30
N ILE A 61 -25.72 -3.18 18.03
CA ILE A 61 -25.04 -4.29 17.34
C ILE A 61 -24.73 -3.81 15.91
N ALA A 62 -23.45 -3.70 15.55
CA ALA A 62 -23.07 -3.29 14.21
C ALA A 62 -23.57 -4.34 13.21
N ALA A 63 -24.23 -3.89 12.14
CA ALA A 63 -24.72 -4.74 11.06
C ALA A 63 -23.59 -5.33 10.21
N THR A 64 -22.36 -4.89 10.42
CA THR A 64 -21.19 -5.26 9.62
C THR A 64 -19.99 -5.42 10.54
N VAL A 65 -19.35 -6.59 10.49
CA VAL A 65 -18.09 -6.82 11.21
C VAL A 65 -16.98 -6.17 10.35
N PRO A 66 -16.13 -5.27 10.86
CA PRO A 66 -15.13 -4.56 10.06
C PRO A 66 -14.09 -5.49 9.41
N PHE A 67 -14.03 -6.74 9.88
CA PHE A 67 -13.12 -7.77 9.42
C PHE A 67 -13.70 -8.70 8.36
N ASP A 68 -14.93 -8.46 7.89
CA ASP A 68 -15.39 -9.07 6.65
C ASP A 68 -14.50 -8.52 5.54
N SER A 69 -13.44 -9.29 5.26
CA SER A 69 -12.41 -8.91 4.32
C SER A 69 -13.09 -8.59 3.01
N ILE A 70 -13.05 -7.31 2.61
CA ILE A 70 -13.46 -6.93 1.26
C ILE A 70 -12.71 -7.88 0.33
N PRO A 71 -13.41 -8.69 -0.49
CA PRO A 71 -12.75 -9.66 -1.33
C PRO A 71 -11.75 -8.92 -2.19
N ARG A 72 -10.46 -9.13 -1.92
CA ARG A 72 -9.39 -8.47 -2.66
C ARG A 72 -9.62 -8.84 -4.12
N LYS A 73 -9.97 -7.85 -4.95
CA LYS A 73 -10.05 -8.05 -6.40
C LYS A 73 -8.73 -8.72 -6.81
N ARG A 74 -8.83 -9.94 -7.36
CA ARG A 74 -7.66 -10.65 -7.88
C ARG A 74 -7.06 -9.76 -8.97
N ARG A 75 -5.94 -9.11 -8.66
CA ARG A 75 -5.23 -8.27 -9.61
C ARG A 75 -4.81 -9.18 -10.79
N PRO A 76 -4.92 -8.70 -12.03
CA PRO A 76 -4.44 -9.45 -13.20
C PRO A 76 -2.97 -9.85 -13.02
N ALA A 77 -2.56 -10.93 -13.68
CA ALA A 77 -1.18 -11.39 -13.66
C ALA A 77 -0.24 -10.24 -14.07
N ARG A 78 0.71 -9.92 -13.18
CA ARG A 78 1.62 -8.78 -13.33
C ARG A 78 2.58 -9.07 -14.49
N LYS A 79 2.67 -8.15 -15.46
CA LYS A 79 3.75 -8.19 -16.46
C LYS A 79 5.09 -7.95 -15.77
N ASP A 80 6.12 -8.62 -16.27
CA ASP A 80 7.49 -8.40 -15.82
C ASP A 80 7.92 -6.96 -16.10
N LEU A 81 8.58 -6.37 -15.09
CA LEU A 81 9.12 -5.03 -15.18
C LEU A 81 10.39 -5.02 -16.02
N SER A 82 10.61 -3.93 -16.76
CA SER A 82 11.89 -3.72 -17.43
C SER A 82 13.02 -3.52 -16.41
N HIS A 83 14.26 -3.78 -16.80
CA HIS A 83 15.43 -3.56 -15.95
C HIS A 83 15.48 -2.13 -15.38
N VAL A 84 15.09 -1.13 -16.18
CA VAL A 84 15.05 0.28 -15.75
C VAL A 84 14.04 0.50 -14.63
N LEU A 85 12.86 -0.13 -14.71
CA LEU A 85 11.82 0.00 -13.70
C LEU A 85 12.15 -0.79 -12.42
N LEU A 86 12.89 -1.90 -12.53
CA LEU A 86 13.43 -2.60 -11.38
C LEU A 86 14.47 -1.75 -10.65
N GLN A 87 15.41 -1.16 -11.38
CA GLN A 87 16.41 -0.26 -10.81
C GLN A 87 15.75 0.96 -10.15
N PHE A 88 14.70 1.52 -10.76
CA PHE A 88 13.90 2.57 -10.14
C PHE A 88 13.25 2.11 -8.83
N SER A 89 12.68 0.90 -8.80
CA SER A 89 12.07 0.32 -7.59
C SER A 89 13.10 0.14 -6.46
N GLU A 90 14.33 -0.25 -6.78
CA GLU A 90 15.43 -0.34 -5.81
C GLU A 90 15.87 1.03 -5.30
N SER A 91 15.95 2.03 -6.19
CA SER A 91 16.25 3.40 -5.81
C SER A 91 15.18 3.98 -4.88
N LEU A 92 13.91 3.67 -5.12
CA LEU A 92 12.78 4.03 -4.24
C LEU A 92 13.00 3.55 -2.82
N LEU A 93 13.33 2.26 -2.68
CA LEU A 93 13.53 1.64 -1.38
C LEU A 93 14.69 2.29 -0.63
N LYS A 94 15.81 2.55 -1.32
CA LYS A 94 16.98 3.20 -0.72
C LYS A 94 16.66 4.61 -0.25
N GLU A 95 15.92 5.39 -1.04
CA GLU A 95 15.52 6.74 -0.63
C GLU A 95 14.51 6.71 0.52
N PHE A 96 13.55 5.78 0.50
CA PHE A 96 12.63 5.58 1.62
C PHE A 96 13.37 5.19 2.90
N GLU A 97 14.33 4.26 2.82
CA GLU A 97 15.11 3.79 3.96
C GLU A 97 15.95 4.92 4.57
N LYS A 98 16.65 5.71 3.74
CA LYS A 98 17.37 6.90 4.21
C LYS A 98 16.42 7.87 4.92
N PHE A 99 15.31 8.17 4.27
CA PHE A 99 14.30 9.08 4.79
C PHE A 99 13.73 8.58 6.12
N PHE A 100 13.43 7.28 6.22
CA PHE A 100 12.93 6.65 7.43
C PHE A 100 13.91 6.78 8.60
N TRP A 101 15.19 6.48 8.40
CA TRP A 101 16.17 6.55 9.48
C TRP A 101 16.56 7.97 9.88
N VAL A 102 16.52 8.92 8.96
CA VAL A 102 16.65 10.35 9.29
C VAL A 102 15.47 10.81 10.15
N GLN A 103 14.27 10.33 9.85
CA GLN A 103 13.05 10.76 10.52
C GLN A 103 12.78 10.03 11.84
N PHE A 104 13.17 8.76 11.94
CA PHE A 104 12.98 7.88 13.09
C PHE A 104 14.26 7.11 13.42
N PRO A 105 15.28 7.78 13.97
CA PRO A 105 16.55 7.14 14.32
C PRO A 105 16.40 6.06 15.40
N GLU A 106 15.33 6.11 16.21
CA GLU A 106 15.05 5.19 17.31
C GLU A 106 13.79 4.33 17.08
N ALA A 107 13.41 4.08 15.81
CA ALA A 107 12.27 3.22 15.50
C ALA A 107 12.51 1.78 15.99
N ALA A 108 11.99 1.45 17.18
CA ALA A 108 12.22 0.16 17.82
C ALA A 108 11.26 -0.95 17.37
N THR A 109 10.10 -0.59 16.81
CA THR A 109 8.99 -1.54 16.55
C THR A 109 8.78 -1.89 15.08
N PHE A 110 9.27 -1.08 14.14
CA PHE A 110 9.08 -1.30 12.71
C PHE A 110 10.36 -0.99 11.94
N SER A 111 10.72 -1.84 10.99
CA SER A 111 11.76 -1.55 10.01
C SER A 111 11.17 -0.79 8.82
N PRO A 112 11.99 -0.03 8.05
CA PRO A 112 11.52 0.61 6.83
C PRO A 112 10.85 -0.38 5.86
N LYS A 113 11.32 -1.63 5.81
CA LYS A 113 10.79 -2.67 4.92
C LYS A 113 9.39 -3.15 5.31
N ASP A 114 9.04 -3.04 6.60
CA ASP A 114 7.70 -3.40 7.08
C ASP A 114 6.65 -2.37 6.65
N LEU A 115 7.07 -1.12 6.45
CA LEU A 115 6.23 -0.02 6.00
C LEU A 115 6.22 0.14 4.48
N PHE A 116 7.37 -0.15 3.85
CA PHE A 116 7.54 -0.02 2.41
C PHE A 116 8.48 -1.11 1.86
N ASN A 117 7.90 -2.07 1.14
CA ASN A 117 8.62 -3.20 0.59
C ASN A 117 8.80 -3.10 -0.93
N PHE A 118 9.63 -4.00 -1.45
CA PHE A 118 9.95 -4.04 -2.88
C PHE A 118 8.75 -4.33 -3.77
N GLU A 119 7.74 -5.05 -3.28
CA GLU A 119 6.55 -5.33 -4.07
C GLU A 119 5.70 -4.06 -4.27
N GLN A 120 5.57 -3.24 -3.22
CA GLN A 120 4.93 -1.93 -3.30
C GLN A 120 5.72 -0.98 -4.21
N ALA A 121 7.05 -0.97 -4.13
CA ALA A 121 7.90 -0.18 -5.04
C ALA A 121 7.73 -0.61 -6.51
N LYS A 122 7.63 -1.91 -6.76
CA LYS A 122 7.35 -2.45 -8.10
C LYS A 122 5.95 -2.10 -8.58
N ASP A 123 4.95 -2.04 -7.70
CA ASP A 123 3.59 -1.62 -8.07
C ASP A 123 3.55 -0.17 -8.52
N ILE A 124 4.19 0.72 -7.77
CA ILE A 124 4.38 2.12 -8.19
C ILE A 124 5.08 2.18 -9.54
N ALA A 125 6.14 1.37 -9.73
CA ALA A 125 6.88 1.33 -10.99
C ALA A 125 6.03 0.87 -12.20
N ARG A 126 5.04 -0.01 -11.97
CA ARG A 126 4.10 -0.46 -13.02
C ARG A 126 3.09 0.62 -13.40
N HIS A 127 2.61 1.37 -12.41
CA HIS A 127 1.58 2.38 -12.61
C HIS A 127 2.14 3.80 -12.80
N ILE A 128 3.47 3.98 -12.95
CA ILE A 128 4.09 5.26 -13.34
C ILE A 128 3.28 6.00 -14.42
N PRO A 129 2.86 5.36 -15.52
CA PRO A 129 2.14 6.07 -16.58
C PRO A 129 0.76 6.62 -16.19
N GLU A 130 0.18 6.07 -15.13
CA GLU A 130 -1.19 6.32 -14.67
C GLU A 130 -1.23 7.29 -13.48
N ILE A 131 -0.09 7.50 -12.82
CA ILE A 131 0.08 8.45 -11.71
C ILE A 131 -0.02 9.90 -12.23
N LYS A 132 -1.04 10.63 -11.78
CA LYS A 132 -1.32 12.03 -12.10
C LYS A 132 -1.25 12.94 -10.88
N GLU A 133 -1.57 12.38 -9.72
CA GLU A 133 -1.57 13.06 -8.45
C GLU A 133 -0.85 12.21 -7.39
N PRO A 134 -0.32 12.83 -6.33
CA PRO A 134 0.26 12.12 -5.19
C PRO A 134 -0.63 10.97 -4.68
N ASP A 135 -1.94 11.19 -4.62
CA ASP A 135 -2.88 10.24 -4.04
C ASP A 135 -2.97 8.92 -4.82
N ASP A 136 -2.67 8.92 -6.13
CA ASP A 136 -2.65 7.71 -6.96
C ASP A 136 -1.62 6.68 -6.46
N ILE A 137 -0.53 7.14 -5.84
CA ILE A 137 0.52 6.29 -5.29
C ILE A 137 0.05 5.58 -4.01
N LEU A 138 -0.92 6.14 -3.28
CA LEU A 138 -1.42 5.55 -2.03
C LEU A 138 -2.19 4.25 -2.26
N ASP A 139 -2.84 4.11 -3.42
CA ASP A 139 -3.55 2.92 -3.83
C ASP A 139 -2.60 1.74 -4.14
N ASP A 140 -1.38 2.05 -4.59
CA ASP A 140 -0.34 1.06 -4.85
C ASP A 140 0.30 0.52 -3.58
N ILE A 141 0.40 1.35 -2.55
CA ILE A 141 0.98 1.01 -1.26
C ILE A 141 -0.05 0.25 -0.38
N GLY A 142 -1.35 0.36 -0.68
CA GLY A 142 -2.42 -0.27 0.07
C GLY A 142 -2.89 0.55 1.29
N GLY A 143 -2.54 1.84 1.34
CA GLY A 143 -2.88 2.77 2.42
C GLY A 143 -4.12 3.62 2.15
N GLY A 144 -4.72 3.53 0.96
CA GLY A 144 -5.77 4.43 0.47
C GLY A 144 -7.01 4.57 1.37
N SER A 145 -7.30 3.62 2.25
CA SER A 145 -8.40 3.70 3.23
C SER A 145 -7.92 4.02 4.65
N VAL A 146 -6.80 3.42 5.08
CA VAL A 146 -6.30 3.52 6.47
C VAL A 146 -5.59 4.86 6.74
N LEU A 147 -5.00 5.49 5.73
CA LEU A 147 -4.31 6.78 5.85
C LEU A 147 -5.25 7.99 5.70
N LYS A 148 -6.46 7.79 5.17
CA LYS A 148 -7.46 8.86 5.04
C LYS A 148 -8.07 9.26 6.38
N ASP A 149 -8.13 8.32 7.32
CA ASP A 149 -8.86 8.51 8.59
C ASP A 149 -7.95 8.76 9.81
N ASN A 150 -6.62 8.61 9.71
CA ASN A 150 -5.68 8.82 10.83
C ASN A 150 -4.81 10.08 10.68
N LYS A 151 -5.09 11.08 11.54
CA LYS A 151 -4.31 12.31 11.79
C LYS A 151 -3.00 11.94 12.54
N SER A 152 -1.80 12.47 12.31
CA SER A 152 -1.34 13.63 11.52
C SER A 152 0.20 13.70 11.40
N PHE A 153 0.93 12.59 11.32
CA PHE A 153 2.39 12.63 11.09
C PHE A 153 2.81 11.71 9.95
N CYS A 154 2.37 10.45 10.00
CA CYS A 154 2.57 9.48 8.91
C CYS A 154 1.99 10.01 7.60
N THR A 155 0.80 10.60 7.59
CA THR A 155 0.18 11.12 6.35
C THR A 155 0.98 12.27 5.74
N ILE A 156 1.48 13.22 6.54
CA ILE A 156 2.28 14.36 6.04
C ILE A 156 3.63 13.86 5.51
N MET A 157 4.26 12.96 6.25
CA MET A 157 5.51 12.31 5.90
C MET A 157 5.39 11.57 4.57
N TRP A 158 4.35 10.74 4.43
CA TRP A 158 4.04 10.00 3.21
C TRP A 158 3.70 10.93 2.06
N LEU A 159 2.88 11.97 2.25
CA LEU A 159 2.57 12.94 1.21
C LEU A 159 3.81 13.66 0.68
N ASN A 160 4.78 13.98 1.55
CA ASN A 160 6.04 14.60 1.12
C ASN A 160 6.91 13.62 0.31
N PHE A 161 7.06 12.38 0.79
CA PHE A 161 7.77 11.34 0.04
C PHE A 161 7.11 11.08 -1.32
N VAL A 162 5.78 10.93 -1.32
CA VAL A 162 4.94 10.73 -2.51
C VAL A 162 5.05 11.90 -3.47
N ARG A 163 5.11 13.16 -3.01
CA ARG A 163 5.33 14.33 -3.88
C ARG A 163 6.70 14.30 -4.57
N VAL A 164 7.75 13.95 -3.82
CA VAL A 164 9.09 13.78 -4.40
C VAL A 164 9.06 12.65 -5.44
N MET A 165 8.41 11.54 -5.12
CA MET A 165 8.25 10.39 -6.01
C MET A 165 7.43 10.72 -7.27
N HIS A 166 6.34 11.46 -7.13
CA HIS A 166 5.53 11.91 -8.26
C HIS A 166 6.35 12.81 -9.19
N SER A 167 7.18 13.69 -8.65
CA SER A 167 8.05 14.57 -9.44
C SER A 167 9.11 13.80 -10.24
N THR A 168 9.69 12.75 -9.64
CA THR A 168 10.68 11.90 -10.30
C THR A 168 10.03 10.99 -11.34
N ALA A 169 8.86 10.40 -11.02
CA ALA A 169 8.07 9.61 -11.95
C ALA A 169 7.63 10.43 -13.18
N THR A 170 7.13 11.65 -12.96
CA THR A 170 6.75 12.58 -14.04
C THR A 170 7.96 12.91 -14.94
N SER A 171 9.14 13.09 -14.36
CA SER A 171 10.37 13.37 -15.10
C SER A 171 10.79 12.17 -15.95
N LEU A 172 10.73 10.96 -15.39
CA LEU A 172 11.01 9.70 -16.10
C LEU A 172 10.04 9.47 -17.26
N MET A 173 8.75 9.76 -17.07
CA MET A 173 7.74 9.68 -18.14
C MET A 173 8.04 10.66 -19.27
N LYS A 174 8.40 11.91 -18.94
CA LYS A 174 8.77 12.92 -19.95
C LYS A 174 9.98 12.47 -20.76
N GLU A 175 10.98 11.89 -20.09
CA GLU A 175 12.20 11.40 -20.74
C GLU A 175 11.92 10.18 -21.63
N THR A 176 11.12 9.23 -21.15
CA THR A 176 10.68 8.05 -21.92
C THR A 176 9.85 8.46 -23.14
N ASN A 177 8.96 9.44 -23.00
CA ASN A 177 8.17 9.95 -24.12
C ASN A 177 9.06 10.65 -25.15
N ARG A 178 10.09 11.40 -24.71
CA ARG A 178 11.07 12.02 -25.63
C ARG A 178 11.84 10.98 -26.42
N THR A 179 12.36 9.95 -25.76
CA THR A 179 13.13 8.88 -26.43
C THR A 179 12.25 8.10 -27.40
N ASN A 180 11.01 7.78 -27.03
CA ASN A 180 10.04 7.12 -27.92
C ASN A 180 9.72 7.97 -29.16
N VAL A 181 9.51 9.27 -29.00
CA VAL A 181 9.29 10.19 -30.12
C VAL A 181 10.51 10.25 -31.04
N GLU A 182 11.73 10.24 -30.49
CA GLU A 182 12.95 10.19 -31.30
C GLU A 182 13.11 8.89 -32.06
N ILE A 183 12.82 7.75 -31.42
CA ILE A 183 12.84 6.43 -32.07
C ILE A 183 11.83 6.40 -33.22
N GLU A 184 10.62 6.90 -33.01
CA GLU A 184 9.59 6.92 -34.04
C GLU A 184 9.95 7.88 -35.20
N LYS A 185 10.54 9.05 -34.90
CA LYS A 185 11.09 9.96 -35.93
C LYS A 185 12.20 9.28 -36.73
N LYS A 186 13.12 8.56 -36.09
CA LYS A 186 14.19 7.81 -36.77
C LYS A 186 13.61 6.70 -37.65
N LYS A 187 12.61 5.96 -37.17
CA LYS A 187 11.89 4.93 -37.93
C LYS A 187 11.21 5.51 -39.18
N LYS A 188 10.46 6.61 -39.04
CA LYS A 188 9.82 7.32 -40.18
C LYS A 188 10.84 7.79 -41.23
N ARG A 189 12.00 8.30 -40.81
CA ARG A 189 13.10 8.69 -41.71
C ARG A 189 13.71 7.49 -42.44
N GLN A 190 13.80 6.33 -41.79
CA GLN A 190 14.32 5.12 -42.40
C GLN A 190 13.33 4.54 -43.42
N GLU A 191 12.04 4.52 -43.10
CA GLU A 191 10.97 4.11 -44.01
C GLU A 191 10.89 5.03 -45.25
N SER A 192 11.02 6.34 -45.09
CA SER A 192 11.02 7.27 -46.22
C SER A 192 12.23 7.06 -47.14
N ARG A 193 13.42 6.83 -46.58
CA ARG A 193 14.64 6.48 -47.33
C ARG A 193 14.49 5.16 -48.06
N ALA A 194 13.93 4.13 -47.42
CA ALA A 194 13.66 2.85 -48.06
C ALA A 194 12.72 3.00 -49.26
N ARG A 195 11.60 3.72 -49.10
CA ARG A 195 10.64 4.00 -50.19
C ARG A 195 11.29 4.79 -51.34
N ALA A 196 12.14 5.76 -51.04
CA ALA A 196 12.86 6.53 -52.06
C ALA A 196 13.84 5.65 -52.85
N ASN A 197 14.60 4.78 -52.17
CA ASN A 197 15.51 3.83 -52.80
C ASN A 197 14.76 2.80 -53.67
N THR A 198 13.62 2.27 -53.21
CA THR A 198 12.79 1.37 -54.03
C THR A 198 12.27 2.06 -55.29
N LYS A 199 11.84 3.33 -55.20
CA LYS A 199 11.43 4.13 -56.37
C LYS A 199 12.57 4.36 -57.36
N LEU A 200 13.77 4.66 -56.87
CA LEU A 200 14.97 4.83 -57.70
C LEU A 200 15.34 3.54 -58.44
N MET A 201 15.34 2.40 -57.74
CA MET A 201 15.62 1.09 -58.34
C MET A 201 14.60 0.72 -59.43
N ASN A 202 13.30 0.95 -59.18
CA ASN A 202 12.25 0.69 -60.17
C ASN A 202 12.33 1.63 -61.40
N LYS A 203 12.87 2.84 -61.24
CA LYS A 203 13.09 3.77 -62.37
C LYS A 203 14.29 3.33 -63.21
N PHE A 204 15.35 2.83 -62.56
CA PHE A 204 16.58 2.37 -63.21
C PHE A 204 16.39 1.04 -63.97
N THR A 205 15.50 0.17 -63.49
CA THR A 205 15.13 -1.07 -64.21
C THR A 205 14.26 -0.79 -65.43
N ARG A 206 13.36 0.20 -65.36
CA ARG A 206 12.57 0.64 -66.52
C ARG A 206 13.43 1.27 -67.62
N SER A 207 14.46 2.05 -67.29
CA SER A 207 15.33 2.69 -68.29
C SER A 207 16.35 1.76 -68.96
N LYS A 208 16.38 0.47 -68.60
CA LYS A 208 17.24 -0.55 -69.23
C LYS A 208 16.48 -1.48 -70.18
N LEU A 209 15.16 -1.30 -70.30
CA LEU A 209 14.26 -2.11 -71.13
C LEU A 209 13.79 -1.35 -72.39
N ASP A 210 14.19 -0.08 -72.54
CA ASP A 210 14.09 0.73 -73.76
C ASP A 210 15.48 0.85 -74.40
#